data_AF-A0A382H156-F1
#
_entry.id   AF-A0A382H156-F1
#
_cell.length_a   1.000
_cell.length_b   1.000
_cell.length_c   1.000
_cell.angle_alpha   90.00
_cell.angle_beta   90.00
_cell.angle_gamma   90.00
#
_symmetry.space_group_name_H-M   'P 1'
#
loop_
_entity.id
_entity.type
_entity.pdbx_description
1 polymer ?
#
loop_
_entity_poly.entity_id
_entity_poly.type
_entity_poly.pdbx_seq_one_letter_code
_entity_poly.pdbx_strand_id
1 'polypeptide(L)'
;MKPNGVLRLAVPDFDVCAKLYTDGEYPLNSFLGVLYGKMPMGDKTIYHKTTYDYSSLTALLNEIGMRKVKKYNWKNTEHAQFDDHSQAYLPDMDKENGTLISLNIECIK
;
A
#
# COMPACT_ATOMS: atom_id res chain seq x y z
N MET A 1 0.78 5.06 19.73
CA MET A 1 0.46 6.37 19.13
C MET A 1 -0.19 7.26 20.18
N LYS A 2 0.02 8.58 20.12
CA LYS A 2 -0.73 9.51 20.98
C LYS A 2 -2.23 9.47 20.61
N PRO A 3 -3.15 9.69 21.55
CA PRO A 3 -4.57 9.83 21.24
C PRO A 3 -4.80 10.84 20.11
N ASN A 4 -5.71 10.54 19.18
CA ASN A 4 -6.00 11.36 17.99
C ASN A 4 -4.86 11.48 16.98
N GLY A 5 -3.78 10.70 17.12
CA GLY A 5 -2.73 10.64 16.10
C GLY A 5 -3.26 10.04 14.79
N VAL A 6 -2.82 10.60 13.66
CA VAL A 6 -3.11 10.06 12.33
C VAL A 6 -2.08 8.99 12.00
N LEU A 7 -2.54 7.81 11.62
CA LEU A 7 -1.72 6.75 11.03
C LEU A 7 -1.99 6.72 9.53
N ARG A 8 -0.94 6.75 8.72
CA ARG A 8 -0.99 6.51 7.28
C ARG A 8 -0.24 5.24 6.94
N LEU A 9 -0.84 4.41 6.10
CA LEU A 9 -0.31 3.13 5.65
C LEU A 9 -0.31 3.12 4.13
N ALA A 10 0.81 2.65 3.56
CA ALA A 10 0.96 2.29 2.16
C ALA A 10 1.37 0.82 2.11
N VAL A 11 0.52 -0.02 1.54
CA VAL A 11 0.75 -1.46 1.37
C VAL A 11 0.33 -1.86 -0.04
N PRO A 12 0.76 -3.01 -0.57
CA PRO A 12 0.24 -3.52 -1.83
C PRO A 12 -1.30 -3.54 -1.88
N ASP A 13 -1.89 -2.98 -2.93
CA ASP A 13 -3.33 -3.12 -3.20
C ASP A 13 -3.58 -4.42 -3.94
N PHE A 14 -4.00 -5.46 -3.21
CA PHE A 14 -4.23 -6.77 -3.81
C PHE A 14 -5.37 -6.75 -4.83
N ASP A 15 -6.41 -5.94 -4.61
CA ASP A 15 -7.56 -5.85 -5.52
C ASP A 15 -7.12 -5.30 -6.88
N VAL A 16 -6.31 -4.23 -6.88
CA VAL A 16 -5.72 -3.67 -8.11
C VAL A 16 -4.76 -4.66 -8.77
N CYS A 17 -3.86 -5.28 -8.01
CA CYS A 17 -2.91 -6.26 -8.56
C CYS A 17 -3.64 -7.45 -9.20
N ALA A 18 -4.66 -7.98 -8.52
CA ALA A 18 -5.45 -9.09 -9.01
C ALA A 18 -6.19 -8.71 -10.29
N LYS A 19 -6.80 -7.52 -10.33
CA LYS A 19 -7.49 -7.02 -11.53
C LYS A 19 -6.55 -6.91 -12.73
N LEU A 20 -5.40 -6.25 -12.57
CA LEU A 20 -4.41 -6.10 -13.65
C LEU A 20 -3.92 -7.45 -14.18
N TYR A 21 -3.81 -8.45 -13.31
CA TYR A 21 -3.48 -9.82 -13.71
C TYR A 21 -4.63 -10.50 -14.47
N THR A 22 -5.85 -10.45 -13.94
CA THR A 22 -7.02 -11.13 -14.55
C THR A 22 -7.44 -10.50 -15.87
N ASP A 23 -7.24 -9.20 -16.03
CA ASP A 23 -7.53 -8.45 -17.25
C ASP A 23 -6.45 -8.70 -18.33
N GLY A 24 -5.36 -9.39 -17.99
CA GLY A 24 -4.28 -9.74 -18.91
C GLY A 24 -3.32 -8.59 -19.22
N GLU A 25 -3.39 -7.49 -18.48
CA GLU A 25 -2.52 -6.32 -18.67
C GLU A 25 -1.08 -6.57 -18.20
N TYR A 26 -0.93 -7.34 -17.11
CA TYR A 26 0.38 -7.64 -16.53
C TYR A 26 0.52 -9.12 -16.14
N PRO A 27 1.69 -9.73 -16.39
CA PRO A 27 1.97 -11.10 -15.95
C PRO A 27 2.21 -11.18 -14.44
N LEU A 28 2.07 -12.37 -13.85
CA LEU A 28 2.31 -12.63 -12.43
C LEU A 28 3.66 -12.08 -11.92
N ASN A 29 4.72 -12.17 -12.74
CA ASN A 29 6.06 -11.70 -12.39
C ASN A 29 6.10 -10.20 -12.04
N SER A 30 5.18 -9.40 -12.57
CA SER A 30 5.06 -7.97 -12.24
C SER A 30 4.64 -7.73 -10.78
N PHE A 31 4.05 -8.72 -10.11
CA PHE A 31 3.52 -8.58 -8.75
C PHE A 31 4.35 -9.30 -7.69
N LEU A 32 5.30 -10.17 -8.06
CA LEU A 32 6.05 -10.98 -7.08
C LEU A 32 6.83 -10.12 -6.09
N GLY A 33 7.50 -9.07 -6.54
CA GLY A 33 8.25 -8.17 -5.65
C GLY A 33 7.33 -7.34 -4.74
N VAL A 34 6.18 -6.95 -5.27
CA VAL A 34 5.15 -6.19 -4.55
C VAL A 34 4.52 -7.05 -3.43
N LEU A 35 4.17 -8.31 -3.74
CA LEU A 35 3.51 -9.22 -2.81
C LEU A 35 4.48 -9.96 -1.87
N TYR A 36 5.72 -10.19 -2.29
CA TYR A 36 6.72 -10.98 -1.55
C TYR A 36 8.04 -10.21 -1.40
N GLY A 37 7.95 -8.97 -0.93
CA GLY A 37 9.10 -8.13 -0.67
C GLY A 37 10.10 -8.75 0.31
N LYS A 38 11.40 -8.58 0.00
CA LYS A 38 12.53 -8.94 0.86
C LYS A 38 13.42 -7.71 0.99
N MET A 39 13.64 -7.24 2.21
CA MET A 39 14.39 -6.01 2.45
C MET A 39 15.46 -6.22 3.54
N PRO A 40 16.69 -5.73 3.35
CA PRO A 40 17.67 -5.66 4.43
C PRO A 40 17.24 -4.60 5.46
N MET A 41 17.45 -4.89 6.74
CA MET A 41 17.17 -3.99 7.86
C MET A 41 18.30 -4.15 8.89
N GLY A 42 19.39 -3.41 8.67
CA GLY A 42 20.62 -3.58 9.43
C GLY A 42 21.27 -4.95 9.17
N ASP A 43 21.50 -5.71 10.24
CA ASP A 43 22.05 -7.08 10.21
C ASP A 43 20.99 -8.15 9.90
N LYS A 44 19.72 -7.76 9.75
CA LYS A 44 18.60 -8.68 9.53
C LYS A 44 17.98 -8.51 8.15
N THR A 45 17.26 -9.53 7.71
CA THR A 45 16.37 -9.45 6.55
C THR A 45 14.93 -9.52 7.04
N ILE A 46 14.10 -8.59 6.57
CA ILE A 46 12.66 -8.62 6.78
C ILE A 46 11.96 -9.06 5.48
N TYR A 47 10.79 -9.66 5.66
CA TYR A 47 9.98 -10.18 4.57
C TYR A 47 8.57 -9.62 4.69
N HIS A 48 8.01 -9.21 3.56
CA HIS A 48 6.59 -8.91 3.44
C HIS A 48 5.84 -10.24 3.42
N LYS A 49 4.86 -10.41 4.32
CA LYS A 49 4.22 -11.71 4.59
C LYS A 49 2.70 -11.70 4.41
N THR A 50 2.11 -10.55 4.11
CA THR A 50 0.66 -10.40 4.00
C THR A 50 0.33 -9.25 3.08
N THR A 51 -0.73 -9.37 2.30
CA THR A 51 -1.29 -8.29 1.49
C THR A 51 -2.72 -8.02 1.94
N TYR A 52 -3.30 -6.91 1.50
CA TYR A 52 -4.67 -6.55 1.82
C TYR A 52 -5.41 -6.02 0.60
N ASP A 53 -6.73 -6.21 0.62
CA ASP A 53 -7.65 -5.32 -0.06
C ASP A 53 -8.14 -4.23 0.92
N TYR A 54 -8.91 -3.25 0.43
CA TYR A 54 -9.43 -2.19 1.29
C TYR A 54 -10.30 -2.73 2.44
N SER A 55 -11.11 -3.76 2.17
CA SER A 55 -12.06 -4.34 3.11
C SER A 55 -11.37 -5.01 4.29
N SER A 56 -10.40 -5.88 4.02
CA SER A 56 -9.63 -6.62 5.04
C SER A 56 -8.76 -5.69 5.89
N LEU A 57 -8.08 -4.70 5.28
CA LEU A 57 -7.30 -3.73 6.04
C LEU A 57 -8.20 -2.83 6.90
N THR A 58 -9.35 -2.42 6.37
CA THR A 58 -10.33 -1.63 7.15
C THR A 58 -10.88 -2.41 8.33
N ALA A 59 -11.22 -3.69 8.12
CA ALA A 59 -11.70 -4.57 9.19
C ALA A 59 -10.65 -4.70 10.31
N LEU A 60 -9.39 -4.99 9.96
CA LEU A 60 -8.28 -5.08 10.91
C LEU A 60 -8.07 -3.77 11.67
N LEU A 61 -8.08 -2.63 10.98
CA LEU A 61 -7.88 -1.32 11.61
C LEU A 61 -9.00 -1.00 12.61
N ASN A 62 -10.25 -1.30 12.26
CA ASN A 62 -11.39 -1.12 13.16
C ASN A 62 -11.31 -2.07 14.37
N GLU A 63 -10.91 -3.32 14.17
CA GLU A 63 -10.74 -4.32 15.23
C GLU A 63 -9.73 -3.86 16.30
N ILE A 64 -8.62 -3.24 15.89
CA ILE A 64 -7.60 -2.71 16.82
C ILE A 64 -7.94 -1.31 17.36
N GLY A 65 -9.17 -0.85 17.14
CA GLY A 65 -9.72 0.40 17.66
C GLY A 65 -9.25 1.66 16.94
N MET A 66 -8.79 1.55 15.68
CA MET A 66 -8.64 2.73 14.83
C MET A 66 -10.00 3.18 14.31
N ARG A 67 -10.10 4.46 13.97
CA ARG A 67 -11.35 5.11 13.57
C ARG A 67 -11.13 6.04 12.40
N LYS A 68 -12.22 6.40 11.70
CA LYS A 68 -12.18 7.23 10.48
C LYS A 68 -11.24 6.67 9.40
N VAL A 69 -11.25 5.34 9.22
CA VAL A 69 -10.49 4.67 8.16
C VAL A 69 -11.00 5.13 6.80
N LYS A 70 -10.09 5.61 5.94
CA LYS A 70 -10.41 6.07 4.58
C LYS A 70 -9.16 6.03 3.70
N LYS A 71 -9.34 6.01 2.37
CA LYS A 71 -8.24 6.19 1.44
C LYS A 71 -7.69 7.62 1.50
N TYR A 72 -6.38 7.79 1.28
CA TYR A 72 -5.76 9.11 1.09
C TYR A 72 -5.07 9.21 -0.27
N ASN A 73 -4.91 10.44 -0.75
CA ASN A 73 -4.12 10.73 -1.94
C ASN A 73 -2.70 11.11 -1.50
N TRP A 74 -1.71 10.33 -1.92
CA TRP A 74 -0.30 10.57 -1.57
C TRP A 74 0.19 11.96 -1.99
N LYS A 75 -0.34 12.52 -3.09
CA LYS A 75 0.00 13.86 -3.59
C LYS A 75 -0.31 14.99 -2.61
N ASN A 76 -1.25 14.75 -1.69
CA ASN A 76 -1.75 15.75 -0.74
C ASN A 76 -1.09 15.63 0.64
N THR A 77 0.05 14.93 0.75
CA THR A 77 0.74 14.69 2.01
C THR A 77 2.00 15.54 2.13
N GLU A 78 2.38 15.86 3.37
CA GLU A 78 3.60 16.61 3.69
C GLU A 78 4.91 15.85 3.39
N HIS A 79 4.80 14.55 3.09
CA HIS A 79 5.91 13.65 2.77
C HIS A 79 5.89 13.17 1.32
N ALA A 80 5.06 13.77 0.44
CA ALA A 80 4.91 13.36 -0.96
C ALA A 80 6.22 13.41 -1.78
N GLN A 81 7.23 14.12 -1.31
CA GLN A 81 8.57 14.15 -1.91
C GLN A 81 9.42 12.91 -1.63
N PHE A 82 9.05 12.08 -0.65
CA PHE A 82 9.79 10.89 -0.27
C PHE A 82 9.21 9.65 -0.92
N ASP A 83 10.08 8.72 -1.30
CA ASP A 83 9.66 7.37 -1.70
C ASP A 83 9.41 6.52 -0.45
N ASP A 84 8.15 6.50 -0.04
CA ASP A 84 7.62 5.65 1.03
C ASP A 84 6.76 4.51 0.47
N HIS A 85 6.90 4.21 -0.82
CA HIS A 85 6.09 3.27 -1.59
C HIS A 85 4.60 3.61 -1.72
N SER A 86 4.11 4.74 -1.16
CA SER A 86 2.73 5.20 -1.38
C SER A 86 2.46 5.64 -2.83
N GLN A 87 3.52 5.74 -3.63
CA GLN A 87 3.53 6.21 -5.02
C GLN A 87 3.94 5.11 -5.99
N ALA A 88 3.72 3.83 -5.66
CA ALA A 88 4.04 2.70 -6.52
C ALA A 88 3.03 2.60 -7.69
N TYR A 89 3.48 2.81 -8.92
CA TYR A 89 2.67 2.72 -10.15
C TYR A 89 3.15 1.58 -11.06
N LEU A 90 2.24 1.06 -11.88
CA LEU A 90 2.54 0.21 -13.05
C LEU A 90 2.02 0.87 -14.34
N PRO A 91 2.84 1.08 -15.39
CA PRO A 91 4.27 0.79 -15.46
C PRO A 91 5.07 1.58 -14.41
N ASP A 92 6.27 1.09 -14.07
CA ASP A 92 7.04 1.58 -12.93
C ASP A 92 7.16 3.11 -12.92
N MET A 93 6.69 3.72 -11.83
CA MET A 93 6.69 5.16 -11.56
C MET A 93 5.98 6.05 -12.61
N ASP A 94 5.18 5.50 -13.51
CA ASP A 94 4.33 6.27 -14.44
C ASP A 94 3.11 6.85 -13.70
N LYS A 95 3.27 8.06 -13.17
CA LYS A 95 2.24 8.78 -12.39
C LYS A 95 1.18 9.47 -13.25
N GLU A 96 1.36 9.50 -14.57
CA GLU A 96 0.47 10.17 -15.52
C GLU A 96 -0.51 9.18 -16.15
N ASN A 97 0.00 8.03 -16.63
CA ASN A 97 -0.79 7.03 -17.35
C ASN A 97 -0.81 5.66 -16.65
N GLY A 98 0.03 5.46 -15.63
CA GLY A 98 0.09 4.20 -14.90
C GLY A 98 -1.03 4.03 -13.88
N THR A 99 -1.17 2.80 -13.41
CA THR A 99 -2.09 2.40 -12.36
C THR A 99 -1.37 2.39 -11.02
N LEU A 100 -1.90 3.12 -10.03
CA LEU A 100 -1.39 3.07 -8.65
C LEU A 100 -1.69 1.69 -8.05
N ILE A 101 -0.65 0.97 -7.63
CA ILE A 101 -0.74 -0.36 -7.02
C ILE A 101 -0.53 -0.36 -5.49
N SER A 102 -0.50 0.83 -4.89
CA SER A 102 -0.45 1.01 -3.43
C SER A 102 -1.84 1.32 -2.86
N LEU A 103 -2.23 0.54 -1.86
CA LEU A 103 -3.40 0.77 -1.02
C LEU A 103 -3.04 1.77 0.07
N ASN A 104 -3.34 3.04 -0.20
CA ASN A 104 -3.06 4.16 0.69
C ASN A 104 -4.25 4.43 1.62
N ILE A 105 -4.12 4.08 2.91
CA ILE A 105 -5.16 4.27 3.92
C ILE A 105 -4.67 5.16 5.06
N GLU A 106 -5.52 6.07 5.52
CA GLU A 106 -5.32 6.82 6.75
C GLU A 106 -6.44 6.57 7.76
N CYS A 107 -6.07 6.60 9.05
CA CYS A 107 -6.99 6.43 10.17
C CYS A 107 -6.50 7.21 11.39
N ILE A 108 -7.34 7.30 12.43
CA ILE A 108 -7.05 8.01 13.67
C ILE A 108 -7.03 7.02 14.84
N LYS A 109 -6.08 7.18 15.76
CA LYS A 109 -6.04 6.44 17.04
C LYS A 109 -7.06 6.94 18.06
#